data_AF-A0A9E3FWQ1-F1
#
_entry.id   AF-A0A9E3FWQ1-F1
#
_cell.length_a   1.000
_cell.length_b   1.000
_cell.length_c   1.000
_cell.angle_alpha   90.00
_cell.angle_beta   90.00
_cell.angle_gamma   90.00
#
_symmetry.space_group_name_H-M   'P 1'
#
loop_
_entity.id
_entity.type
_entity.pdbx_description
1 polymer ?
#
loop_
_entity_poly.entity_id
_entity_poly.type
_entity_poly.pdbx_seq_one_letter_code
_entity_poly.pdbx_strand_id
1 'polypeptide(L)'
;LTPEHGKSGVDVDKTIARHKVDMLMTTLCDFVMMGHEVRGTNNLAVTRVDMFYGAIEGWLNSIAGVLNRYALPRVWELNALNPDLMPRIVPDLAQRIDLDGLGTFIGTLAAAGMPLFPDEELQTFLRDAAGLPEITSPEAATLARGNPDAVKKMLLAAMAREIKKRRAEGAKS
;
A
#
# COMPACT_ATOMS: atom_id res chain seq x y z
N LEU A 1 5.60 2.26 63.69
CA LEU A 1 6.20 2.91 62.50
C LEU A 1 6.94 1.85 61.70
N THR A 2 6.23 1.12 60.84
CA THR A 2 6.88 0.26 59.83
C THR A 2 7.43 1.19 58.75
N PRO A 3 8.72 1.10 58.37
CA PRO A 3 9.23 1.90 57.27
C PRO A 3 8.58 1.39 55.99
N GLU A 4 7.68 2.18 55.40
CA GLU A 4 7.33 2.02 53.99
C GLU A 4 8.63 2.17 53.22
N HIS A 5 9.13 1.06 52.69
CA HIS A 5 10.22 1.07 51.74
C HIS A 5 9.69 1.78 50.51
N GLY A 6 9.98 3.08 50.42
CA GLY A 6 9.67 3.92 49.28
C GLY A 6 10.15 3.21 48.02
N LYS A 7 9.22 2.95 47.10
CA LYS A 7 9.50 2.50 45.74
C LYS A 7 10.33 3.56 45.02
N SER A 8 11.62 3.61 45.33
CA SER A 8 12.65 4.42 44.68
C SER A 8 13.48 3.57 43.72
N GLY A 9 12.88 2.51 43.18
CA GLY A 9 13.39 1.83 42.00
C GLY A 9 12.87 2.56 40.77
N VAL A 10 13.77 3.12 39.97
CA VAL A 10 13.44 3.58 38.62
C VAL A 10 12.76 2.42 37.90
N ASP A 11 11.59 2.69 37.35
CA ASP A 11 10.85 1.75 36.53
C ASP A 11 11.60 1.57 35.20
N VAL A 12 12.45 0.54 35.15
CA VAL A 12 13.31 0.23 34.01
C VAL A 12 12.47 -0.09 32.76
N ASP A 13 11.31 -0.73 32.95
CA ASP A 13 10.40 -1.09 31.86
C ASP A 13 9.84 0.15 31.16
N LYS A 14 9.46 1.17 31.92
CA LYS A 14 9.03 2.47 31.34
C LYS A 14 10.16 3.18 30.60
N THR A 15 11.39 3.09 31.11
CA THR A 15 12.56 3.70 30.47
C THR A 15 12.86 3.02 29.13
N ILE A 16 12.82 1.68 29.09
CA ILE A 16 12.99 0.89 27.86
C ILE A 16 11.87 1.22 26.87
N ALA A 17 10.62 1.30 27.32
CA ALA A 17 9.48 1.63 26.47
C ALA A 17 9.63 3.01 25.81
N ARG A 18 10.08 4.03 26.57
CA ARG A 18 10.39 5.35 26.01
C ARG A 18 11.42 5.27 24.88
N HIS A 19 12.56 4.61 25.13
CA HIS A 19 13.61 4.50 24.11
C HIS A 19 13.16 3.73 22.87
N LYS A 20 12.31 2.69 23.02
CA LYS A 20 11.72 1.99 21.87
C LYS A 20 10.85 2.93 21.03
N VAL A 21 10.03 3.77 21.66
CA VAL A 21 9.22 4.78 20.95
C VAL A 21 10.12 5.81 20.27
N ASP A 22 11.14 6.31 20.96
CA ASP A 22 12.08 7.29 20.39
C ASP A 22 12.81 6.72 19.16
N MET A 23 13.27 5.46 19.23
CA MET A 23 13.89 4.76 18.10
C MET A 23 12.91 4.61 16.93
N LEU A 24 11.66 4.23 17.17
CA LEU A 24 10.65 4.09 16.12
C LEU A 24 10.26 5.44 15.51
N MET A 25 10.26 6.51 16.29
CA MET A 25 10.02 7.87 15.80
C MET A 25 11.08 8.31 14.81
N THR A 26 12.35 7.87 14.96
CA THR A 26 13.40 8.18 13.97
C THR A 26 13.13 7.59 12.59
N THR A 27 12.37 6.50 12.52
CA THR A 27 11.99 5.83 11.26
C THR A 27 10.53 6.03 10.88
N LEU A 28 9.79 6.88 11.60
CA LEU A 28 8.34 7.08 11.46
C LEU A 28 7.52 5.77 11.59
N CYS A 29 8.03 4.76 12.30
CA CYS A 29 7.38 3.46 12.49
C CYS A 29 6.68 3.32 13.85
N ASP A 30 6.38 4.44 14.50
CA ASP A 30 5.78 4.48 15.85
C ASP A 30 4.37 3.88 15.92
N PHE A 31 3.66 3.86 14.79
CA PHE A 31 2.35 3.20 14.66
C PHE A 31 2.37 1.69 14.94
N VAL A 32 3.54 1.03 14.83
CA VAL A 32 3.68 -0.40 15.14
C VAL A 32 3.43 -0.69 16.63
N MET A 33 3.85 0.23 17.52
CA MET A 33 3.66 0.06 18.97
C MET A 33 2.22 0.33 19.39
N MET A 34 1.51 1.23 18.70
CA MET A 34 0.09 1.51 18.99
C MET A 34 -0.82 0.33 18.65
N GLY A 35 -0.41 -0.56 17.74
CA GLY A 35 -1.16 -1.79 17.41
C GLY A 35 -1.32 -2.77 18.58
N HIS A 36 -0.57 -2.61 19.68
CA HIS A 36 -0.66 -3.46 20.87
C HIS A 36 -1.70 -2.97 21.91
N GLU A 37 -2.09 -1.70 21.89
CA GLU A 37 -3.11 -1.17 22.80
C GLU A 37 -4.47 -1.13 22.10
N VAL A 38 -5.22 -2.22 22.25
CA VAL A 38 -6.59 -2.36 21.74
C VAL A 38 -7.52 -1.38 22.46
N ARG A 39 -7.72 -0.16 21.94
CA ARG A 39 -8.88 0.69 22.27
C ARG A 39 -9.05 1.91 21.34
N GLY A 40 -10.17 1.94 20.61
CA GLY A 40 -10.83 3.18 20.14
C GLY A 40 -10.32 3.79 18.83
N THR A 41 -11.20 4.51 18.14
CA THR A 41 -11.05 5.12 16.80
C THR A 41 -9.65 5.62 16.47
N ASN A 42 -8.90 4.85 15.68
CA ASN A 42 -7.47 5.06 15.43
C ASN A 42 -7.19 6.04 14.26
N ASN A 43 -7.91 7.18 14.21
CA ASN A 43 -7.66 8.21 13.18
C ASN A 43 -6.21 8.73 13.24
N LEU A 44 -5.64 8.83 14.44
CA LEU A 44 -4.24 9.21 14.65
C LEU A 44 -3.25 8.18 14.10
N ALA A 45 -3.57 6.89 14.20
CA ALA A 45 -2.72 5.84 13.66
C ALA A 45 -2.75 5.84 12.13
N VAL A 46 -3.92 6.09 11.53
CA VAL A 46 -4.06 6.25 10.06
C VAL A 46 -3.20 7.41 9.57
N THR A 47 -3.29 8.59 10.20
CA THR A 47 -2.48 9.75 9.80
C THR A 47 -0.97 9.48 9.88
N ARG A 48 -0.49 8.75 10.90
CA ARG A 48 0.94 8.40 11.02
C ARG A 48 1.39 7.40 9.97
N VAL A 49 0.52 6.44 9.61
CA VAL A 49 0.77 5.52 8.50
C VAL A 49 0.85 6.28 7.17
N ASP A 50 -0.01 7.27 6.95
CA ASP A 50 0.04 8.11 5.74
C ASP A 50 1.34 8.92 5.64
N MET A 51 1.81 9.49 6.75
CA MET A 51 3.12 10.19 6.80
C MET A 51 4.28 9.25 6.52
N PHE A 52 4.21 7.99 6.98
CA PHE A 52 5.21 6.97 6.69
C PHE A 52 5.24 6.59 5.21
N TYR A 53 4.07 6.42 4.58
CA TYR A 53 3.98 6.19 3.13
C TYR A 53 4.57 7.36 2.34
N GLY A 54 4.24 8.60 2.70
CA GLY A 54 4.82 9.79 2.05
C GLY A 54 6.33 9.89 2.22
N ALA A 55 6.86 9.47 3.38
CA ALA A 55 8.30 9.38 3.58
C ALA A 55 8.92 8.35 2.63
N ILE A 56 8.39 7.11 2.57
CA ILE A 56 8.87 6.06 1.65
C ILE A 56 8.82 6.55 0.20
N GLU A 57 7.74 7.20 -0.20
CA GLU A 57 7.59 7.75 -1.55
C GLU A 57 8.69 8.76 -1.87
N GLY A 58 9.01 9.66 -0.93
CA GLY A 58 10.13 10.60 -1.06
C GLY A 58 11.48 9.90 -1.22
N TRP A 59 11.73 8.85 -0.44
CA TRP A 59 12.95 8.03 -0.56
C TRP A 59 13.04 7.33 -1.92
N LEU A 60 11.95 6.71 -2.39
CA LEU A 60 11.89 6.05 -3.69
C LEU A 60 12.08 7.05 -4.84
N ASN A 61 11.45 8.22 -4.76
CA ASN A 61 11.62 9.27 -5.76
C ASN A 61 13.05 9.80 -5.81
N SER A 62 13.72 9.93 -4.66
CA SER A 62 15.14 10.29 -4.58
C SER A 62 16.02 9.24 -5.29
N ILE A 63 15.80 7.96 -5.01
CA ILE A 63 16.52 6.85 -5.65
C ILE A 63 16.26 6.83 -7.16
N ALA A 64 14.99 6.91 -7.58
CA ALA A 64 14.62 6.97 -8.99
C ALA A 64 15.22 8.19 -9.69
N GLY A 65 15.32 9.33 -8.99
CA GLY A 65 16.02 10.53 -9.49
C GLY A 65 17.49 10.27 -9.81
N VAL A 66 18.20 9.57 -8.92
CA VAL A 66 19.60 9.18 -9.15
C VAL A 66 19.72 8.19 -10.31
N LEU A 67 18.83 7.20 -10.38
CA LEU A 67 18.84 6.21 -11.47
C LEU A 67 18.57 6.85 -12.83
N ASN A 68 17.56 7.70 -12.93
CA ASN A 68 17.22 8.42 -14.15
C ASN A 68 18.31 9.39 -14.60
N ARG A 69 19.05 9.99 -13.65
CA ARG A 69 20.10 10.98 -13.96
C ARG A 69 21.42 10.35 -14.38
N TYR A 70 21.79 9.22 -13.78
CA TYR A 70 23.14 8.65 -13.95
C TYR A 70 23.14 7.24 -14.52
N ALA A 71 22.33 6.35 -13.97
CA ALA A 71 22.37 4.94 -14.37
C ALA A 71 21.76 4.74 -15.76
N LEU A 72 20.58 5.31 -15.98
CA LEU A 72 19.82 5.10 -17.21
C LEU A 72 20.52 5.68 -18.45
N PRO A 73 21.00 6.94 -18.45
CA PRO A 73 21.69 7.50 -19.61
C PRO A 73 22.98 6.73 -19.94
N ARG A 74 23.74 6.33 -18.91
CA ARG A 74 25.00 5.60 -19.09
C ARG A 74 24.77 4.22 -19.72
N VAL A 75 23.77 3.49 -19.26
CA VAL A 75 23.41 2.19 -19.87
C VAL A 75 22.89 2.38 -21.29
N TRP A 76 22.14 3.45 -21.54
CA TRP A 76 21.57 3.75 -22.85
C TRP A 76 22.65 4.07 -23.89
N GLU A 77 23.61 4.93 -23.53
CA GLU A 77 24.77 5.28 -24.35
C GLU A 77 25.65 4.05 -24.66
N LEU A 78 25.89 3.19 -23.66
CA LEU A 78 26.68 1.96 -23.84
C LEU A 78 26.04 0.98 -24.84
N ASN A 79 24.72 1.00 -24.96
CA ASN A 79 23.98 0.13 -25.90
C ASN A 79 23.67 0.84 -27.24
N ALA A 80 24.14 2.07 -27.45
CA ALA A 80 23.88 2.87 -28.66
C ALA A 80 22.38 2.96 -29.02
N LEU A 81 21.51 3.03 -28.01
CA LEU A 81 20.07 3.13 -28.18
C LEU A 81 19.66 4.58 -28.50
N ASN A 82 18.53 4.74 -29.23
CA ASN A 82 18.02 6.07 -29.59
C ASN A 82 17.66 6.88 -28.33
N PRO A 83 18.29 8.04 -28.06
CA PRO A 83 17.98 8.89 -26.90
C PRO A 83 16.51 9.31 -26.80
N ASP A 84 15.80 9.44 -27.93
CA ASP A 84 14.40 9.87 -27.96
C ASP A 84 13.43 8.83 -27.38
N LEU A 85 13.87 7.57 -27.24
CA LEU A 85 13.08 6.46 -26.71
C LEU A 85 13.45 6.10 -25.27
N MET A 86 14.26 6.92 -24.60
CA MET A 86 14.71 6.63 -23.24
C MET A 86 13.54 6.68 -22.25
N PRO A 87 13.28 5.59 -21.49
CA PRO A 87 12.19 5.56 -20.52
C PRO A 87 12.53 6.40 -19.28
N ARG A 88 11.57 6.53 -18.36
CA ARG A 88 11.81 7.08 -17.03
C ARG A 88 11.38 6.07 -15.97
N ILE A 89 12.25 5.83 -15.02
CA ILE A 89 11.94 5.02 -13.83
C ILE A 89 11.07 5.90 -12.92
N VAL A 90 9.82 5.49 -12.73
CA VAL A 90 8.89 6.12 -11.79
C VAL A 90 8.55 5.06 -10.75
N PRO A 91 8.77 5.33 -9.45
CA PRO A 91 8.34 4.41 -8.41
C PRO A 91 6.82 4.30 -8.42
N ASP A 92 6.32 3.08 -8.44
CA ASP A 92 4.92 2.79 -8.16
C ASP A 92 4.79 2.40 -6.69
N LEU A 93 4.02 3.19 -5.94
CA LEU A 93 3.73 2.91 -4.55
C LEU A 93 2.23 2.58 -4.47
N ALA A 94 1.91 1.33 -4.13
CA ALA A 94 0.54 0.94 -3.85
C ALA A 94 0.03 1.68 -2.61
N GLN A 95 -0.54 2.86 -2.82
CA GLN A 95 -1.19 3.62 -1.77
C GLN A 95 -2.43 2.85 -1.34
N ARG A 96 -2.65 2.74 -0.02
CA ARG A 96 -3.89 2.17 0.50
C ARG A 96 -5.02 3.17 0.21
N ILE A 97 -5.76 2.96 -0.87
CA ILE A 97 -6.98 3.71 -1.13
C ILE A 97 -8.04 3.22 -0.15
N ASP A 98 -8.68 4.15 0.56
CA ASP A 98 -9.82 3.83 1.41
C ASP A 98 -11.06 3.60 0.54
N LEU A 99 -11.36 2.32 0.30
CA LEU A 99 -12.50 1.91 -0.53
C LEU A 99 -13.85 2.33 0.08
N ASP A 100 -13.93 2.47 1.41
CA ASP A 100 -15.17 2.91 2.08
C ASP A 100 -15.44 4.40 1.81
N GLY A 101 -14.41 5.23 1.94
CA GLY A 101 -14.47 6.65 1.54
C GLY A 101 -14.75 6.82 0.06
N LEU A 102 -14.09 6.04 -0.80
CA LEU A 102 -14.32 6.05 -2.24
C LEU A 102 -15.75 5.63 -2.60
N GLY A 103 -16.27 4.56 -1.99
CA GLY A 103 -17.65 4.10 -2.19
C GLY A 103 -18.68 5.15 -1.77
N THR A 104 -18.44 5.83 -0.65
CA THR A 104 -19.30 6.93 -0.18
C THR A 104 -19.30 8.10 -1.18
N PHE A 105 -18.11 8.52 -1.64
CA PHE A 105 -17.96 9.58 -2.63
C PHE A 105 -18.69 9.26 -3.95
N ILE A 106 -18.45 8.08 -4.50
CA ILE A 106 -19.12 7.60 -5.72
C ILE A 106 -20.65 7.55 -5.52
N GLY A 107 -21.10 7.05 -4.37
CA GLY A 107 -22.52 7.02 -4.01
C GLY A 107 -23.16 8.41 -3.99
N THR A 108 -22.48 9.41 -3.42
CA THR A 108 -22.98 10.80 -3.43
C THR A 108 -23.05 11.39 -4.83
N LEU A 109 -22.08 11.06 -5.68
CA LEU A 109 -21.97 11.56 -7.04
C LEU A 109 -23.06 10.96 -7.95
N ALA A 110 -23.32 9.66 -7.80
CA ALA A 110 -24.47 8.99 -8.43
C ALA A 110 -25.81 9.54 -7.92
N ALA A 111 -25.95 9.80 -6.63
CA ALA A 111 -27.17 10.40 -6.06
C ALA A 111 -27.42 11.84 -6.55
N ALA A 112 -26.35 12.59 -6.84
CA ALA A 112 -26.41 13.92 -7.46
C ALA A 112 -26.76 13.90 -8.96
N GLY A 113 -26.91 12.71 -9.56
CA GLY A 113 -27.30 12.53 -10.96
C GLY A 113 -26.15 12.58 -11.96
N MET A 114 -24.89 12.45 -11.52
CA MET A 114 -23.76 12.37 -12.45
C MET A 114 -23.77 11.02 -13.19
N PRO A 115 -23.73 11.01 -14.54
CA PRO A 115 -23.62 9.79 -15.31
C PRO A 115 -22.17 9.25 -15.24
N LEU A 116 -21.92 8.34 -14.30
CA LEU A 116 -20.60 7.72 -14.10
C LEU A 116 -20.32 6.56 -15.06
N PHE A 117 -21.36 5.99 -15.67
CA PHE A 117 -21.25 4.89 -16.62
C PHE A 117 -21.92 5.28 -17.94
N PRO A 118 -21.38 4.89 -19.10
CA PRO A 118 -20.20 4.04 -19.30
C PRO A 118 -18.92 4.86 -19.58
N ASP A 119 -18.09 5.06 -18.55
CA ASP A 119 -16.73 5.63 -18.71
C ASP A 119 -15.69 4.52 -18.47
N GLU A 120 -14.86 4.24 -19.47
CA GLU A 120 -13.86 3.15 -19.45
C GLU A 120 -12.62 3.52 -18.62
N GLU A 121 -12.22 4.80 -18.61
CA GLU A 121 -11.10 5.28 -17.82
C GLU A 121 -11.44 5.22 -16.32
N LEU A 122 -12.63 5.71 -15.95
CA LEU A 122 -13.12 5.62 -14.58
C LEU A 122 -13.25 4.17 -14.12
N GLN A 123 -13.77 3.28 -14.96
CA GLN A 123 -13.87 1.86 -14.62
C GLN A 123 -12.49 1.23 -14.40
N THR A 124 -11.50 1.56 -15.23
CA THR A 124 -10.14 1.04 -15.09
C THR A 124 -9.51 1.54 -13.80
N PHE A 125 -9.64 2.84 -13.50
CA PHE A 125 -9.15 3.42 -12.26
C PHE A 125 -9.81 2.81 -11.01
N LEU A 126 -11.13 2.63 -11.00
CA LEU A 126 -11.85 2.02 -9.88
C LEU A 126 -11.49 0.55 -9.68
N ARG A 127 -11.20 -0.17 -10.77
CA ARG A 127 -10.75 -1.56 -10.71
C ARG A 127 -9.34 -1.64 -10.16
N ASP A 128 -8.44 -0.80 -10.63
CA ASP A 128 -7.07 -0.71 -10.12
C ASP A 128 -7.06 -0.36 -8.63
N ALA A 129 -7.83 0.67 -8.24
CA ALA A 129 -8.00 1.06 -6.84
C ALA A 129 -8.55 -0.06 -5.95
N ALA A 130 -9.41 -0.93 -6.49
CA ALA A 130 -9.98 -2.08 -5.80
C ALA A 130 -9.14 -3.37 -5.94
N GLY A 131 -8.00 -3.32 -6.63
CA GLY A 131 -7.16 -4.50 -6.93
C GLY A 131 -7.87 -5.55 -7.80
N LEU A 132 -8.86 -5.14 -8.58
CA LEU A 132 -9.61 -6.00 -9.49
C LEU A 132 -8.84 -6.19 -10.81
N PRO A 133 -8.93 -7.38 -11.44
CA PRO A 133 -8.24 -7.64 -12.70
C PRO A 133 -8.64 -6.66 -13.81
N GLU A 134 -7.70 -6.26 -14.67
CA GLU A 134 -7.99 -5.46 -15.87
C GLU A 134 -8.87 -6.22 -16.87
N ILE A 135 -9.71 -5.49 -17.60
CA ILE A 135 -10.65 -6.07 -18.59
C ILE A 135 -9.91 -6.55 -19.86
N THR A 136 -8.66 -6.13 -20.07
CA THR A 136 -7.78 -6.56 -21.17
C THR A 136 -7.38 -8.03 -21.11
N SER A 137 -7.51 -8.69 -19.95
CA SER A 137 -7.41 -10.14 -19.86
C SER A 137 -8.46 -10.79 -20.79
N PRO A 138 -8.08 -11.70 -21.72
CA PRO A 138 -9.03 -12.45 -22.54
C PRO A 138 -10.13 -13.14 -21.71
N GLU A 139 -9.88 -13.39 -20.42
CA GLU A 139 -10.84 -13.95 -19.47
C GLU A 139 -11.89 -12.92 -19.00
N ALA A 140 -11.56 -11.63 -18.89
CA ALA A 140 -12.48 -10.59 -18.42
C ALA A 140 -13.53 -10.18 -19.48
N ALA A 141 -13.19 -10.26 -20.76
CA ALA A 141 -14.15 -10.08 -21.86
C ALA A 141 -15.27 -11.15 -21.86
N THR A 142 -15.01 -12.34 -21.29
CA THR A 142 -16.02 -13.40 -21.11
C THR A 142 -16.90 -13.16 -19.87
N LEU A 143 -16.36 -12.48 -18.85
CA LEU A 143 -17.05 -12.12 -17.61
C LEU A 143 -18.19 -11.12 -17.86
N ALA A 144 -17.95 -10.12 -18.71
CA ALA A 144 -18.96 -9.14 -19.13
C ALA A 144 -20.16 -9.79 -19.85
N ARG A 145 -20.01 -11.04 -20.31
CA ARG A 145 -21.03 -11.77 -21.09
C ARG A 145 -21.94 -12.70 -20.26
N GLY A 146 -21.84 -12.67 -18.92
CA GLY A 146 -22.91 -13.13 -18.04
C GLY A 146 -22.87 -14.60 -17.60
N ASN A 147 -22.01 -14.95 -16.64
CA ASN A 147 -22.28 -16.10 -15.76
C ASN A 147 -21.65 -15.93 -14.36
N PRO A 148 -22.45 -15.76 -13.29
CA PRO A 148 -21.96 -15.51 -11.92
C PRO A 148 -21.17 -16.67 -11.28
N ASP A 149 -21.35 -17.92 -11.75
CA ASP A 149 -20.63 -19.08 -11.19
C ASP A 149 -19.15 -19.14 -11.61
N ALA A 150 -18.80 -18.54 -12.75
CA ALA A 150 -17.42 -18.46 -13.22
C ALA A 150 -16.58 -17.50 -12.35
N VAL A 151 -17.18 -16.39 -11.90
CA VAL A 151 -16.56 -15.39 -10.99
C VAL A 151 -16.12 -16.06 -9.69
N LYS A 152 -17.02 -16.84 -9.07
CA LYS A 152 -16.75 -17.52 -7.79
C LYS A 152 -15.66 -18.56 -7.92
N LYS A 153 -15.65 -19.31 -9.03
CA LYS A 153 -14.65 -20.34 -9.32
C LYS A 153 -13.26 -19.74 -9.61
N MET A 154 -13.20 -18.59 -10.28
CA MET A 154 -11.95 -17.88 -10.53
C MET A 154 -11.41 -17.13 -9.32
N LEU A 155 -12.26 -16.54 -8.46
CA LEU A 155 -11.81 -15.87 -7.23
C LEU A 155 -11.19 -16.89 -6.26
N LEU A 156 -11.76 -18.09 -6.19
CA LEU A 156 -11.16 -19.23 -5.51
C LEU A 156 -9.84 -19.68 -6.16
N ALA A 157 -9.77 -19.71 -7.50
CA ALA A 157 -8.55 -20.09 -8.22
C ALA A 157 -7.43 -19.02 -8.12
N ALA A 158 -7.77 -17.74 -8.06
CA ALA A 158 -6.85 -16.62 -7.86
C ALA A 158 -6.33 -16.61 -6.41
N MET A 159 -7.23 -16.76 -5.42
CA MET A 159 -6.83 -16.98 -4.02
C MET A 159 -5.93 -18.20 -3.86
N ALA A 160 -6.23 -19.32 -4.54
CA ALA A 160 -5.39 -20.51 -4.50
C ALA A 160 -4.01 -20.31 -5.13
N ARG A 161 -3.91 -19.50 -6.20
CA ARG A 161 -2.63 -19.12 -6.82
C ARG A 161 -1.79 -18.24 -5.89
N GLU A 162 -2.41 -17.29 -5.21
CA GLU A 162 -1.74 -16.40 -4.24
C GLU A 162 -1.27 -17.17 -3.00
N ILE A 163 -2.07 -18.12 -2.50
CA ILE A 163 -1.69 -19.01 -1.39
C ILE A 163 -0.51 -19.91 -1.78
N LYS A 164 -0.49 -20.42 -3.02
CA LYS A 164 0.63 -21.24 -3.53
C LYS A 164 1.91 -20.43 -3.67
N LYS A 165 1.82 -19.17 -4.12
CA LYS A 165 2.95 -18.25 -4.23
C LYS A 165 3.54 -17.92 -2.85
N ARG A 166 2.70 -17.61 -1.86
CA ARG A 166 3.12 -17.39 -0.46
C ARG A 166 3.74 -18.63 0.19
N ARG A 167 3.26 -19.85 -0.13
CA ARG A 167 3.89 -21.10 0.34
C ARG A 167 5.24 -21.38 -0.32
N ALA A 168 5.43 -20.98 -1.58
CA ALA A 168 6.71 -21.13 -2.27
C ALA A 168 7.76 -20.12 -1.76
N GLU A 169 7.34 -18.92 -1.37
CA GLU A 169 8.21 -17.90 -0.76
C GLU A 169 8.62 -18.27 0.68
N GLY A 170 7.74 -18.92 1.45
CA GLY A 170 8.05 -19.43 2.80
C GLY A 170 8.95 -20.67 2.84
N ALA A 171 9.16 -21.37 1.72
CA ALA A 171 10.04 -22.55 1.64
C ALA A 171 11.49 -22.21 1.21
N LYS A 172 11.80 -20.93 0.99
CA LYS A 172 13.14 -20.42 0.66
C LYS A 172 13.83 -19.69 1.83
N SER A 173 13.25 -19.75 3.03
CA SER A 173 13.95 -19.44 4.29
C SER A 173 14.40 -20.72 4.97
#